data_AF-A0A532TT68-F1
#
_entry.id   AF-A0A532TT68-F1
#
_cell.length_a   1.000
_cell.length_b   1.000
_cell.length_c   1.000
_cell.angle_alpha   90.00
_cell.angle_beta   90.00
_cell.angle_gamma   90.00
#
_symmetry.space_group_name_H-M   'P 1'
#
loop_
_entity.id
_entity.type
_entity.pdbx_description
1 polymer ?
#
loop_
_entity_poly.entity_id
_entity_poly.type
_entity_poly.pdbx_seq_one_letter_code
_entity_poly.pdbx_strand_id
1 'polypeptide(L)'
;MSERGIATLVIVAVVLVVIVAAGVGYFFIARQPEPGGPQGGGPDGGADENQPDVGPDEEDNYPEPVEGPITLTCLPLNENDYNEIYPLGSLSPPGHTFPTDHVYFKLTTPWTYPPPYQVKAPADGTITEIYYSQYDWPEGSGYSGKYNDYSITITHTSTFKSKFGHISELENWVLEQAGTLELGWNPIETPIPVSAGDVVGRLAGCGGVQGDLDMWAIDENVTLNFIHPEKYSYAAHAVCPLDYFEDNLKASLYQKVGRTAEPRGGKIDFDQPGKLVGNWFLENITDPLGGWGKHLAFVYDRDDPSQIRVSVGGTLPISVGVYQVDGNSPDPAEVSAENGIIVYRLGGTTNWEGETATILAQVVDNERLKVEAFEGYLSNPTFTSNAKYYTR
;
A
#
# COMPACT_ATOMS: atom_id res chain seq x y z
N MET A 1 10.29 38.17 -37.74
CA MET A 1 9.86 37.03 -36.89
C MET A 1 10.03 37.47 -35.45
N SER A 2 8.92 37.70 -34.75
CA SER A 2 8.88 38.39 -33.45
C SER A 2 9.40 37.53 -32.31
N GLU A 3 10.13 38.14 -31.38
CA GLU A 3 10.70 37.59 -30.13
C GLU A 3 9.72 36.82 -29.22
N ARG A 4 8.40 36.88 -29.51
CA ARG A 4 7.37 36.08 -28.84
C ARG A 4 7.45 34.57 -29.12
N GLY A 5 8.13 34.13 -30.19
CA GLY A 5 8.26 32.69 -30.52
C GLY A 5 9.31 31.94 -29.70
N ILE A 6 10.34 32.64 -29.20
CA ILE A 6 11.47 32.02 -28.47
C ILE A 6 11.12 31.88 -26.99
N ALA A 7 10.44 32.87 -26.40
CA ALA A 7 10.05 32.82 -24.99
C ALA A 7 9.08 31.66 -24.68
N THR A 8 8.11 31.38 -25.55
CA THR A 8 7.16 30.27 -25.36
C THR A 8 7.83 28.91 -25.47
N LEU A 9 8.80 28.75 -26.38
CA LEU A 9 9.54 27.48 -26.53
C LEU A 9 10.47 27.22 -25.33
N VAL A 10 11.10 28.27 -24.79
CA VAL A 10 11.94 28.17 -23.59
C VAL A 10 11.11 27.87 -22.34
N ILE A 11 9.94 28.48 -22.19
CA ILE A 11 9.05 28.21 -21.04
C ILE A 11 8.52 26.77 -21.10
N VAL A 12 8.11 26.27 -22.28
CA VAL A 12 7.66 24.88 -22.43
C VAL A 12 8.79 23.89 -22.16
N ALA A 13 10.01 24.17 -22.63
CA ALA A 13 11.18 23.32 -22.35
C ALA A 13 11.56 23.32 -20.87
N VAL A 14 11.50 24.46 -20.18
CA VAL A 14 11.79 24.56 -18.74
C VAL A 14 10.71 23.85 -17.91
N VAL A 15 9.43 23.96 -18.27
CA VAL A 15 8.35 23.24 -17.58
C VAL A 15 8.46 21.72 -17.81
N LEU A 16 8.79 21.27 -19.02
CA LEU A 16 9.04 19.85 -19.30
C LEU A 16 10.27 19.32 -18.54
N VAL A 17 11.36 20.10 -18.44
CA VAL A 17 12.54 19.71 -17.65
C VAL A 17 12.22 19.67 -16.16
N VAL A 18 11.36 20.56 -15.64
CA VAL A 18 10.93 20.53 -14.23
C VAL A 18 10.00 19.35 -13.94
N ILE A 19 9.09 18.99 -14.86
CA ILE A 19 8.21 17.81 -14.71
C ILE A 19 9.02 16.52 -14.80
N VAL A 20 9.98 16.43 -15.75
CA VAL A 20 10.90 15.29 -15.85
C VAL A 20 11.84 15.23 -14.65
N ALA A 21 12.32 16.36 -14.12
CA ALA A 21 13.14 16.39 -12.90
C ALA A 21 12.33 16.03 -11.64
N ALA A 22 11.03 16.36 -11.58
CA ALA A 22 10.14 15.91 -10.50
C ALA A 22 9.84 14.41 -10.58
N GLY A 23 9.72 13.86 -11.80
CA GLY A 23 9.61 12.41 -12.02
C GLY A 23 10.91 11.65 -11.74
N VAL A 24 12.07 12.22 -12.09
CA VAL A 24 13.40 11.62 -11.86
C VAL A 24 13.86 11.79 -10.41
N GLY A 25 13.40 12.82 -9.69
CA GLY A 25 13.64 12.98 -8.25
C GLY A 25 13.02 11.86 -7.38
N TYR A 26 12.05 11.13 -7.93
CA TYR A 26 11.49 9.92 -7.34
C TYR A 26 12.50 8.74 -7.30
N PHE A 27 13.54 8.78 -8.15
CA PHE A 27 14.47 7.67 -8.37
C PHE A 27 15.77 7.71 -7.57
N PHE A 28 15.95 8.70 -6.68
CA PHE A 28 17.11 8.74 -5.77
C PHE A 28 16.73 8.64 -4.29
N ILE A 29 15.66 7.91 -3.95
CA ILE A 29 15.49 7.46 -2.58
C ILE A 29 16.41 6.26 -2.33
N ALA A 30 17.47 6.59 -1.60
CA ALA A 30 18.49 5.69 -1.11
C ALA A 30 17.89 4.47 -0.39
N ARG A 31 18.62 3.37 -0.49
CA ARG A 31 18.50 2.13 0.30
C ARG A 31 17.98 2.42 1.71
N GLN A 32 16.73 2.05 1.96
CA GLN A 32 16.19 1.98 3.30
C GLN A 32 16.97 0.92 4.08
N PRO A 33 17.51 1.22 5.27
CA PRO A 33 18.08 0.19 6.13
C PRO A 33 16.96 -0.73 6.62
N GLU A 34 17.22 -2.04 6.61
CA GLU A 34 16.32 -3.06 7.16
C GLU A 34 16.03 -2.76 8.65
N PRO A 35 14.77 -2.84 9.12
CA PRO A 35 14.49 -2.89 10.54
C PRO A 35 14.97 -4.24 11.10
N GLY A 36 16.17 -4.25 11.67
CA GLY A 36 16.68 -5.39 12.43
C GLY A 36 15.93 -5.53 13.76
N GLY A 37 15.01 -6.49 13.83
CA GLY A 37 14.45 -6.95 15.12
C GLY A 37 15.42 -7.92 15.80
N PRO A 38 15.78 -7.75 17.09
CA PRO A 38 16.56 -8.75 17.80
C PRO A 38 15.69 -9.96 18.19
N GLN A 39 16.25 -11.14 17.92
CA GLN A 39 15.85 -12.42 18.51
C GLN A 39 16.07 -12.40 20.02
N GLY A 40 15.09 -12.88 20.78
CA GLY A 40 15.24 -13.23 22.20
C GLY A 40 14.46 -14.49 22.51
N GLY A 41 15.18 -15.61 22.64
CA GLY A 41 14.62 -16.90 23.04
C GLY A 41 14.84 -17.21 24.53
N GLY A 42 13.79 -17.73 25.16
CA GLY A 42 13.79 -18.68 26.29
C GLY A 42 13.72 -18.11 27.73
N PRO A 43 13.33 -18.92 28.76
CA PRO A 43 12.88 -20.32 28.74
C PRO A 43 11.51 -20.59 29.43
N ASP A 44 11.03 -21.82 29.24
CA ASP A 44 9.91 -22.48 29.93
C ASP A 44 10.00 -22.48 31.46
N GLY A 45 8.82 -22.47 32.09
CA GLY A 45 8.49 -23.41 33.18
C GLY A 45 8.63 -22.90 34.62
N GLY A 46 7.48 -22.65 35.27
CA GLY A 46 7.39 -22.53 36.72
C GLY A 46 5.96 -22.26 37.19
N ALA A 47 5.20 -23.33 37.44
CA ALA A 47 3.92 -23.25 38.13
C ALA A 47 4.14 -22.85 39.61
N ASP A 48 3.42 -21.86 40.10
CA ASP A 48 3.23 -21.62 41.53
C ASP A 48 1.72 -21.66 41.82
N GLU A 49 1.31 -22.78 42.38
CA GLU A 49 0.00 -23.04 42.93
C GLU A 49 -0.04 -22.40 44.34
N ASN A 50 -0.69 -21.24 44.51
CA ASN A 50 -1.33 -20.81 45.77
C ASN A 50 -1.96 -19.42 45.62
N GLN A 51 -3.22 -19.37 45.17
CA GLN A 51 -4.08 -18.21 45.43
C GLN A 51 -5.45 -18.71 45.92
N PRO A 52 -5.97 -18.21 47.04
CA PRO A 52 -7.21 -18.70 47.63
C PRO A 52 -8.42 -18.30 46.77
N ASP A 53 -9.32 -19.28 46.64
CA ASP A 53 -10.66 -19.24 46.05
C ASP A 53 -11.47 -18.02 46.51
N VAL A 54 -11.57 -17.02 45.64
CA VAL A 54 -12.57 -15.95 45.71
C VAL A 54 -13.75 -16.39 44.85
N GLY A 55 -14.93 -16.45 45.48
CA GLY A 55 -16.18 -16.93 44.88
C GLY A 55 -16.59 -16.14 43.63
N PRO A 56 -17.66 -16.56 42.93
CA PRO A 56 -17.95 -16.13 41.57
C PRO A 56 -18.12 -14.61 41.54
N ASP A 57 -17.15 -13.95 40.92
CA ASP A 57 -17.23 -12.54 40.58
C ASP A 57 -18.45 -12.33 39.70
N GLU A 58 -19.22 -11.30 40.02
CA GLU A 58 -20.35 -10.84 39.22
C GLU A 58 -19.87 -10.70 37.76
N GLU A 59 -20.49 -11.43 36.84
CA GLU A 59 -20.27 -11.24 35.41
C GLU A 59 -20.48 -9.75 35.09
N ASP A 60 -19.39 -9.03 34.86
CA ASP A 60 -19.42 -7.69 34.31
C ASP A 60 -20.21 -7.78 32.99
N ASN A 61 -21.47 -7.37 33.05
CA ASN A 61 -22.37 -7.32 31.91
C ASN A 61 -21.98 -6.12 31.04
N TYR A 62 -20.78 -6.15 30.47
CA TYR A 62 -20.40 -5.26 29.38
C TYR A 62 -21.31 -5.60 28.20
N PRO A 63 -21.97 -4.61 27.57
CA PRO A 63 -22.67 -4.87 26.32
C PRO A 63 -21.67 -5.47 25.33
N GLU A 64 -22.02 -6.62 24.76
CA GLU A 64 -21.25 -7.24 23.68
C GLU A 64 -20.92 -6.17 22.62
N PRO A 65 -19.66 -6.11 22.15
CA PRO A 65 -19.28 -5.16 21.13
C PRO A 65 -20.23 -5.28 19.94
N VAL A 66 -20.71 -4.14 19.43
CA VAL A 66 -21.44 -4.12 18.17
C VAL A 66 -20.55 -4.81 17.13
N GLU A 67 -21.09 -5.80 16.42
CA GLU A 67 -20.41 -6.57 15.38
C GLU A 67 -20.85 -6.08 14.00
N GLY A 68 -19.98 -6.24 13.01
CA GLY A 68 -20.28 -5.98 11.61
C GLY A 68 -19.80 -4.61 11.15
N PRO A 69 -19.98 -4.31 9.86
CA PRO A 69 -19.55 -3.05 9.31
C PRO A 69 -20.44 -1.89 9.73
N ILE A 70 -19.90 -0.68 9.64
CA ILE A 70 -20.61 0.57 9.88
C ILE A 70 -20.71 1.42 8.61
N THR A 71 -21.61 2.39 8.61
CA THR A 71 -21.65 3.44 7.58
C THR A 71 -20.72 4.58 7.96
N LEU A 72 -19.81 4.94 7.04
CA LEU A 72 -18.94 6.11 7.17
C LEU A 72 -19.72 7.37 6.75
N THR A 73 -19.90 8.30 7.69
CA THR A 73 -20.78 9.48 7.55
C THR A 73 -20.01 10.79 7.39
N CYS A 74 -18.68 10.76 7.45
CA CYS A 74 -17.83 11.93 7.24
C CYS A 74 -16.66 11.63 6.30
N LEU A 75 -16.41 12.52 5.33
CA LEU A 75 -15.22 12.42 4.49
C LEU A 75 -13.94 12.63 5.33
N PRO A 76 -12.88 11.82 5.12
CA PRO A 76 -11.64 11.93 5.88
C PRO A 76 -10.86 13.21 5.58
N LEU A 77 -11.13 13.84 4.43
CA LEU A 77 -10.59 15.13 4.01
C LEU A 77 -11.74 16.05 3.58
N ASN A 78 -11.51 17.35 3.42
CA ASN A 78 -12.53 18.18 2.77
C ASN A 78 -12.57 17.87 1.27
N GLU A 79 -13.74 17.99 0.65
CA GLU A 79 -13.98 17.56 -0.75
C GLU A 79 -13.09 18.24 -1.79
N ASN A 80 -12.57 19.44 -1.48
CA ASN A 80 -11.68 20.22 -2.34
C ASN A 80 -10.19 20.01 -2.02
N ASP A 81 -9.87 19.19 -1.02
CA ASP A 81 -8.48 18.94 -0.59
C ASP A 81 -7.80 17.85 -1.42
N TYR A 82 -8.57 17.10 -2.22
CA TYR A 82 -8.09 16.04 -3.10
C TYR A 82 -8.80 16.08 -4.47
N ASN A 83 -8.07 15.72 -5.54
CA ASN A 83 -8.58 15.77 -6.91
C ASN A 83 -8.94 14.40 -7.48
N GLU A 84 -8.29 13.35 -6.98
CA GLU A 84 -8.38 12.01 -7.53
C GLU A 84 -8.28 10.99 -6.39
N ILE A 85 -8.93 9.84 -6.57
CA ILE A 85 -8.78 8.69 -5.70
C ILE A 85 -8.29 7.51 -6.53
N TYR A 86 -7.14 6.96 -6.14
CA TYR A 86 -6.72 5.67 -6.66
C TYR A 86 -7.40 4.56 -5.86
N PRO A 87 -8.16 3.66 -6.52
CA PRO A 87 -8.79 2.53 -5.85
C PRO A 87 -7.74 1.51 -5.37
N LEU A 88 -8.21 0.44 -4.72
CA LEU A 88 -7.35 -0.67 -4.33
C LEU A 88 -6.56 -1.22 -5.52
N GLY A 89 -5.38 -1.75 -5.24
CA GLY A 89 -4.55 -2.45 -6.21
C GLY A 89 -3.59 -1.56 -7.01
N SER A 90 -3.22 -0.40 -6.47
CA SER A 90 -2.08 0.35 -7.02
C SER A 90 -0.78 -0.45 -6.85
N LEU A 91 0.21 -0.14 -7.69
CA LEU A 91 1.55 -0.75 -7.65
C LEU A 91 2.59 0.37 -7.59
N SER A 92 3.50 0.28 -6.63
CA SER A 92 4.61 1.22 -6.42
C SER A 92 5.77 0.53 -5.71
N PRO A 93 6.45 -0.42 -6.37
CA PRO A 93 7.59 -1.13 -5.79
C PRO A 93 8.73 -0.15 -5.43
N PRO A 94 9.55 -0.48 -4.41
CA PRO A 94 9.57 -1.76 -3.72
C PRO A 94 8.42 -1.94 -2.71
N GLY A 95 7.94 -0.86 -2.06
CA GLY A 95 6.94 -0.92 -0.98
C GLY A 95 5.60 -1.53 -1.34
N HIS A 96 5.13 -1.26 -2.57
CA HIS A 96 3.89 -1.79 -3.09
C HIS A 96 4.16 -2.61 -4.34
N THR A 97 5.02 -3.62 -4.20
CA THR A 97 5.23 -4.60 -5.28
C THR A 97 3.95 -5.40 -5.52
N PHE A 98 3.21 -5.73 -4.47
CA PHE A 98 1.86 -6.29 -4.58
C PHE A 98 0.80 -5.18 -4.65
N PRO A 99 -0.39 -5.49 -5.21
CA PRO A 99 -1.54 -4.60 -5.22
C PRO A 99 -1.86 -4.02 -3.83
N THR A 100 -2.02 -2.71 -3.72
CA THR A 100 -2.24 -2.00 -2.44
C THR A 100 -3.60 -2.28 -1.82
N ASP A 101 -3.61 -2.54 -0.51
CA ASP A 101 -4.76 -2.86 0.34
C ASP A 101 -5.51 -1.63 0.89
N HIS A 102 -5.17 -0.45 0.39
CA HIS A 102 -5.76 0.84 0.71
C HIS A 102 -5.96 1.68 -0.55
N VAL A 103 -6.82 2.70 -0.43
CA VAL A 103 -7.04 3.72 -1.45
C VAL A 103 -6.15 4.93 -1.16
N TYR A 104 -5.82 5.67 -2.21
CA TYR A 104 -5.05 6.92 -2.09
C TYR A 104 -5.94 8.11 -2.41
N PHE A 105 -6.06 9.06 -1.47
CA PHE A 105 -6.61 10.38 -1.77
C PHE A 105 -5.48 11.28 -2.25
N LYS A 106 -5.47 11.58 -3.56
CA LYS A 106 -4.46 12.42 -4.21
C LYS A 106 -4.72 13.89 -3.89
N LEU A 107 -3.90 14.47 -3.02
CA LEU A 107 -4.07 15.84 -2.53
C LEU A 107 -3.93 16.87 -3.67
N THR A 108 -4.65 18.00 -3.55
CA THR A 108 -4.60 19.06 -4.59
C THR A 108 -3.28 19.81 -4.59
N THR A 109 -2.68 20.04 -3.42
CA THR A 109 -1.34 20.63 -3.24
C THR A 109 -0.48 19.81 -2.28
N PRO A 110 0.06 18.65 -2.71
CA PRO A 110 0.81 17.73 -1.85
C PRO A 110 2.17 18.27 -1.39
N TRP A 111 2.57 19.45 -1.87
CA TRP A 111 3.89 20.06 -1.65
C TRP A 111 3.86 21.23 -0.64
N THR A 112 2.76 21.41 0.08
CA THR A 112 2.56 22.54 0.99
C THR A 112 2.97 22.15 2.41
N TYR A 113 3.94 22.88 2.97
CA TYR A 113 4.34 22.74 4.37
C TYR A 113 4.29 24.11 5.07
N PRO A 114 3.79 24.22 6.33
CA PRO A 114 3.28 23.14 7.20
C PRO A 114 2.01 22.47 6.67
N PRO A 115 1.66 21.25 7.16
CA PRO A 115 0.55 20.46 6.64
C PRO A 115 -0.80 21.18 6.79
N PRO A 116 -1.47 21.55 5.68
CA PRO A 116 -2.71 22.32 5.74
C PRO A 116 -3.95 21.43 5.89
N TYR A 117 -3.91 20.19 5.41
CA TYR A 117 -5.09 19.34 5.28
C TYR A 117 -5.42 18.63 6.58
N GLN A 118 -6.67 18.74 7.01
CA GLN A 118 -7.18 18.09 8.20
C GLN A 118 -7.64 16.68 7.88
N VAL A 119 -7.15 15.71 8.66
CA VAL A 119 -7.62 14.32 8.63
C VAL A 119 -8.71 14.17 9.69
N LYS A 120 -9.90 13.74 9.25
CA LYS A 120 -11.08 13.60 10.09
C LYS A 120 -11.45 12.13 10.29
N ALA A 121 -11.93 11.80 11.47
CA ALA A 121 -12.55 10.50 11.73
C ALA A 121 -13.80 10.33 10.83
N PRO A 122 -13.92 9.22 10.09
CA PRO A 122 -14.99 9.06 9.11
C PRO A 122 -16.32 8.62 9.73
N ALA A 123 -16.28 8.15 10.97
CA ALA A 123 -17.40 7.74 11.80
C ALA A 123 -16.98 7.72 13.28
N ASP A 124 -17.93 7.51 14.17
CA ASP A 124 -17.67 7.30 15.59
C ASP A 124 -16.85 6.03 15.81
N GLY A 125 -15.97 6.04 16.82
CA GLY A 125 -15.13 4.90 17.15
C GLY A 125 -14.10 5.25 18.22
N THR A 126 -13.05 4.43 18.31
CA THR A 126 -11.92 4.70 19.20
C THR A 126 -10.59 4.51 18.48
N ILE A 127 -9.64 5.42 18.70
CA ILE A 127 -8.26 5.21 18.27
C ILE A 127 -7.65 4.17 19.21
N THR A 128 -7.25 3.04 18.64
CA THR A 128 -6.73 1.88 19.37
C THR A 128 -5.24 1.64 19.14
N GLU A 129 -4.68 2.20 18.07
CA GLU A 129 -3.29 2.00 17.70
C GLU A 129 -2.75 3.20 16.91
N ILE A 130 -1.51 3.57 17.21
CA ILE A 130 -0.75 4.58 16.47
C ILE A 130 0.59 3.98 16.07
N TYR A 131 0.89 3.97 14.77
CA TYR A 131 2.26 3.73 14.31
C TYR A 131 2.96 5.07 14.20
N TYR A 132 4.12 5.22 14.83
CA TYR A 132 4.92 6.43 14.77
C TYR A 132 6.27 6.14 14.12
N SER A 133 6.58 6.88 13.06
CA SER A 133 7.87 6.81 12.37
C SER A 133 8.47 8.20 12.18
N GLN A 134 9.79 8.22 11.97
CA GLN A 134 10.52 9.43 11.66
C GLN A 134 11.47 9.20 10.49
N TYR A 135 11.45 10.14 9.55
CA TYR A 135 12.26 10.10 8.36
C TYR A 135 13.10 11.36 8.23
N ASP A 136 14.24 11.27 7.56
CA ASP A 136 15.02 12.46 7.22
C ASP A 136 14.32 13.24 6.12
N TRP A 137 14.31 14.57 6.22
CA TRP A 137 13.81 15.41 5.14
C TRP A 137 14.59 15.12 3.85
N PRO A 138 13.90 14.97 2.70
CA PRO A 138 14.56 14.64 1.44
C PRO A 138 15.41 15.83 0.96
N GLU A 139 16.47 15.51 0.23
CA GLU A 139 17.32 16.53 -0.41
C GLU A 139 16.47 17.39 -1.36
N GLY A 140 16.67 18.71 -1.33
CA GLY A 140 15.90 19.64 -2.16
C GLY A 140 14.51 20.02 -1.61
N SER A 141 14.08 19.45 -0.48
CA SER A 141 12.83 19.83 0.20
C SER A 141 12.80 21.26 0.74
N GLY A 142 13.99 21.84 1.01
CA GLY A 142 14.11 23.11 1.73
C GLY A 142 14.07 22.97 3.26
N TYR A 143 13.95 21.74 3.78
CA TYR A 143 13.93 21.42 5.21
C TYR A 143 15.14 20.55 5.59
N SER A 144 15.49 20.53 6.88
CA SER A 144 16.59 19.72 7.42
C SER A 144 16.19 19.05 8.73
N GLY A 145 16.87 17.97 9.09
CA GLY A 145 16.54 17.15 10.25
C GLY A 145 15.51 16.06 9.91
N LYS A 146 14.64 15.74 10.87
CA LYS A 146 13.62 14.70 10.73
C LYS A 146 12.21 15.28 10.67
N TYR A 147 11.31 14.57 10.01
CA TYR A 147 9.87 14.77 10.09
C TYR A 147 9.19 13.52 10.64
N ASN A 148 8.01 13.72 11.23
CA ASN A 148 7.19 12.65 11.78
C ASN A 148 6.23 12.13 10.70
N ASP A 149 5.95 10.85 10.74
CA ASP A 149 4.92 10.20 9.94
C ASP A 149 4.16 9.20 10.83
N TYR A 150 2.85 9.39 10.91
CA TYR A 150 1.96 8.61 11.75
C TYR A 150 0.97 7.83 10.90
N SER A 151 0.65 6.62 11.37
CA SER A 151 -0.59 5.94 11.02
C SER A 151 -1.49 5.83 12.24
N ILE A 152 -2.80 5.98 12.05
CA ILE A 152 -3.81 5.87 13.11
C ILE A 152 -4.81 4.78 12.71
N THR A 153 -5.07 3.83 13.61
CA THR A 153 -6.16 2.87 13.46
C THR A 153 -7.33 3.27 14.36
N ILE A 154 -8.52 3.44 13.76
CA ILE A 154 -9.79 3.68 14.44
C ILE A 154 -10.61 2.40 14.39
N THR A 155 -10.91 1.83 15.56
CA THR A 155 -11.81 0.69 15.71
C THR A 155 -13.24 1.21 15.88
N HIS A 156 -14.14 0.79 14.99
CA HIS A 156 -15.54 1.22 15.00
C HIS A 156 -16.45 0.17 15.66
N THR A 157 -16.18 -1.10 15.36
CA THR A 157 -16.87 -2.28 15.90
C THR A 157 -15.84 -3.36 16.20
N SER A 158 -16.25 -4.49 16.78
CA SER A 158 -15.33 -5.61 17.00
C SER A 158 -14.68 -6.15 15.72
N THR A 159 -15.33 -5.95 14.57
CA THR A 159 -14.89 -6.52 13.29
C THR A 159 -14.69 -5.49 12.18
N PHE A 160 -14.85 -4.19 12.44
CA PHE A 160 -14.65 -3.13 11.44
C PHE A 160 -13.74 -2.00 11.92
N LYS A 161 -12.70 -1.71 11.13
CA LYS A 161 -11.69 -0.69 11.43
C LYS A 161 -11.45 0.18 10.21
N SER A 162 -11.20 1.46 10.44
CA SER A 162 -10.54 2.32 9.45
C SER A 162 -9.12 2.63 9.90
N LYS A 163 -8.22 2.84 8.95
CA LYS A 163 -6.85 3.25 9.25
C LYS A 163 -6.41 4.33 8.26
N PHE A 164 -5.62 5.26 8.76
CA PHE A 164 -5.00 6.34 7.99
C PHE A 164 -3.49 6.25 8.06
N GLY A 165 -2.80 6.57 6.97
CA GLY A 165 -1.35 6.64 6.89
C GLY A 165 -0.88 8.05 6.50
N HIS A 166 0.42 8.29 6.64
CA HIS A 166 1.07 9.55 6.21
C HIS A 166 0.52 10.81 6.85
N ILE A 167 0.04 10.70 8.10
CA ILE A 167 -0.33 11.86 8.89
C ILE A 167 0.97 12.49 9.41
N SER A 168 1.20 13.77 9.15
CA SER A 168 2.45 14.45 9.51
C SER A 168 2.43 14.98 10.95
N GLU A 169 1.24 15.40 11.42
CA GLU A 169 1.03 15.94 12.75
C GLU A 169 -0.26 15.35 13.35
N LEU A 170 -0.20 14.89 14.60
CA LEU A 170 -1.39 14.52 15.37
C LEU A 170 -1.94 15.75 16.10
N GLU A 171 -3.26 15.84 16.25
CA GLU A 171 -3.86 16.92 17.04
C GLU A 171 -3.49 16.78 18.53
N ASN A 172 -3.32 17.92 19.22
CA ASN A 172 -2.82 17.92 20.61
C ASN A 172 -3.67 17.06 21.54
N TRP A 173 -4.99 17.08 21.37
CA TRP A 173 -5.91 16.31 22.21
C TRP A 173 -5.77 14.78 22.01
N VAL A 174 -5.27 14.34 20.84
CA VAL A 174 -4.90 12.94 20.58
C VAL A 174 -3.61 12.61 21.33
N LEU A 175 -2.58 13.45 21.20
CA LEU A 175 -1.29 13.25 21.86
C LEU A 175 -1.41 13.25 23.39
N GLU A 176 -2.22 14.14 23.96
CA GLU A 176 -2.46 14.23 25.40
C GLU A 176 -3.06 12.93 25.97
N GLN A 177 -3.92 12.24 25.20
CA GLN A 177 -4.54 10.98 25.62
C GLN A 177 -3.71 9.75 25.25
N ALA A 178 -3.00 9.79 24.11
CA ALA A 178 -2.10 8.71 23.69
C ALA A 178 -0.86 8.60 24.60
N GLY A 179 -0.46 9.70 25.23
CA GLY A 179 0.74 9.76 26.06
C GLY A 179 2.01 9.81 25.22
N THR A 180 3.11 9.31 25.78
CA THR A 180 4.41 9.29 25.08
C THR A 180 4.41 8.19 24.02
N LEU A 181 4.58 8.58 22.76
CA LEU A 181 4.75 7.66 21.64
C LEU A 181 6.22 7.29 21.44
N GLU A 182 6.49 6.01 21.25
CA GLU A 182 7.78 5.46 20.83
C GLU A 182 7.80 5.20 19.31
N LEU A 183 8.99 5.13 18.71
CA LEU A 183 9.11 4.75 17.30
C LEU A 183 8.60 3.31 17.10
N GLY A 184 7.75 3.12 16.11
CA GLY A 184 7.10 1.85 15.80
C GLY A 184 5.64 1.82 16.25
N TRP A 185 5.18 0.63 16.61
CA TRP A 185 3.79 0.37 16.98
C TRP A 185 3.51 0.78 18.43
N ASN A 186 2.50 1.63 18.62
CA ASN A 186 2.03 2.07 19.93
C ASN A 186 0.56 1.62 20.10
N PRO A 187 0.30 0.49 20.79
CA PRO A 187 -1.05 0.16 21.21
C PRO A 187 -1.53 1.19 22.24
N ILE A 188 -2.78 1.63 22.12
CA ILE A 188 -3.34 2.64 23.00
C ILE A 188 -4.08 1.95 24.15
N GLU A 189 -3.45 1.94 25.33
CA GLU A 189 -3.97 1.23 26.52
C GLU A 189 -5.38 1.66 26.91
N THR A 190 -5.67 2.97 26.83
CA THR A 190 -7.00 3.54 27.03
C THR A 190 -7.48 4.10 25.69
N PRO A 191 -8.30 3.36 24.92
CA PRO A 191 -8.72 3.79 23.58
C PRO A 191 -9.34 5.19 23.59
N ILE A 192 -8.90 6.01 22.65
CA ILE A 192 -9.25 7.44 22.61
C ILE A 192 -10.55 7.59 21.80
N PRO A 193 -11.66 8.05 22.39
CA PRO A 193 -12.92 8.18 21.67
C PRO A 193 -12.84 9.27 20.60
N VAL A 194 -13.47 8.99 19.45
CA VAL A 194 -13.65 9.93 18.35
C VAL A 194 -15.08 9.92 17.86
N SER A 195 -15.58 11.08 17.47
CA SER A 195 -16.84 11.25 16.76
C SER A 195 -16.59 11.49 15.27
N ALA A 196 -17.55 11.15 14.43
CA ALA A 196 -17.51 11.49 13.01
C ALA A 196 -17.21 12.99 12.79
N GLY A 197 -16.16 13.30 12.03
CA GLY A 197 -15.73 14.66 11.74
C GLY A 197 -14.70 15.26 12.70
N ASP A 198 -14.38 14.59 13.82
CA ASP A 198 -13.29 15.02 14.69
C ASP A 198 -11.98 15.01 13.92
N VAL A 199 -11.23 16.11 13.99
CA VAL A 199 -9.90 16.21 13.38
C VAL A 199 -8.93 15.48 14.30
N VAL A 200 -8.27 14.45 13.76
CA VAL A 200 -7.31 13.59 14.50
C VAL A 200 -5.87 13.94 14.17
N GLY A 201 -5.64 14.60 13.04
CA GLY A 201 -4.32 15.01 12.62
C GLY A 201 -4.36 15.84 11.34
N ARG A 202 -3.16 16.12 10.84
CA ARG A 202 -2.95 16.91 9.63
C ARG A 202 -1.95 16.22 8.73
N LEU A 203 -2.17 16.33 7.43
CA LEU A 203 -1.22 15.86 6.43
C LEU A 203 -0.91 16.91 5.37
N ALA A 204 0.30 16.83 4.86
CA ALA A 204 0.77 17.16 3.52
C ALA A 204 2.28 16.94 3.50
N GLY A 205 2.88 17.00 2.32
CA GLY A 205 4.33 16.94 2.17
C GLY A 205 4.95 18.31 1.88
N CYS A 206 6.28 18.30 1.87
CA CYS A 206 7.07 19.14 0.98
C CYS A 206 7.54 18.27 -0.20
N GLY A 207 8.19 18.85 -1.20
CA GLY A 207 8.78 18.09 -2.32
C GLY A 207 9.62 16.91 -1.84
N GLY A 208 9.22 15.68 -2.20
CA GLY A 208 9.92 14.44 -1.85
C GLY A 208 9.38 13.68 -0.62
N VAL A 209 8.35 14.19 0.07
CA VAL A 209 7.64 13.49 1.15
C VAL A 209 6.32 12.90 0.62
N GLN A 210 5.79 11.89 1.30
CA GLN A 210 4.52 11.25 0.92
C GLN A 210 3.39 12.30 0.88
N GLY A 211 2.70 12.35 -0.26
CA GLY A 211 1.78 13.45 -0.62
C GLY A 211 0.32 13.04 -0.75
N ASP A 212 -0.04 11.85 -0.31
CA ASP A 212 -1.39 11.29 -0.40
C ASP A 212 -1.85 10.84 0.99
N LEU A 213 -3.16 10.86 1.22
CA LEU A 213 -3.73 10.16 2.38
C LEU A 213 -4.02 8.72 1.98
N ASP A 214 -3.36 7.79 2.65
CA ASP A 214 -3.68 6.38 2.57
C ASP A 214 -4.86 6.10 3.49
N MET A 215 -5.90 5.46 2.96
CA MET A 215 -7.06 5.05 3.75
C MET A 215 -7.35 3.56 3.55
N TRP A 216 -7.28 2.82 4.65
CA TRP A 216 -7.74 1.44 4.73
C TRP A 216 -9.15 1.37 5.32
N ALA A 217 -9.92 0.38 4.88
CA ALA A 217 -11.01 -0.21 5.63
C ALA A 217 -10.75 -1.71 5.76
N ILE A 218 -10.94 -2.23 6.97
CA ILE A 218 -10.69 -3.62 7.33
C ILE A 218 -12.00 -4.15 7.89
N ASP A 219 -12.58 -5.16 7.23
CA ASP A 219 -13.79 -5.85 7.66
C ASP A 219 -13.43 -7.31 7.94
N GLU A 220 -13.26 -7.66 9.20
CA GLU A 220 -12.81 -8.99 9.65
C GLU A 220 -13.86 -10.09 9.35
N ASN A 221 -15.07 -9.72 8.90
CA ASN A 221 -16.08 -10.67 8.39
C ASN A 221 -15.85 -11.04 6.92
N VAL A 222 -14.96 -10.33 6.22
CA VAL A 222 -14.61 -10.58 4.82
C VAL A 222 -13.21 -11.18 4.78
N THR A 223 -13.05 -12.31 4.09
CA THR A 223 -11.72 -12.86 3.79
C THR A 223 -11.54 -12.90 2.28
N LEU A 224 -10.49 -12.25 1.80
CA LEU A 224 -10.13 -12.21 0.39
C LEU A 224 -9.56 -13.55 -0.11
N ASN A 225 -9.61 -13.78 -1.41
CA ASN A 225 -9.30 -15.06 -2.04
C ASN A 225 -7.79 -15.26 -2.33
N PHE A 226 -6.93 -14.82 -1.41
CA PHE A 226 -5.53 -15.23 -1.46
C PHE A 226 -5.43 -16.74 -1.25
N ILE A 227 -4.42 -17.39 -1.85
CA ILE A 227 -4.20 -18.83 -1.62
C ILE A 227 -3.76 -19.09 -0.18
N HIS A 228 -2.97 -18.16 0.38
CA HIS A 228 -2.48 -18.18 1.76
C HIS A 228 -2.80 -16.84 2.45
N PRO A 229 -4.08 -16.60 2.83
CA PRO A 229 -4.50 -15.33 3.43
C PRO A 229 -3.75 -15.02 4.73
N GLU A 230 -3.30 -16.03 5.47
CA GLU A 230 -2.55 -15.86 6.71
C GLU A 230 -1.20 -15.14 6.53
N LYS A 231 -0.68 -15.06 5.29
CA LYS A 231 0.55 -14.30 4.98
C LYS A 231 0.32 -12.80 4.86
N TYR A 232 -0.93 -12.34 4.80
CA TYR A 232 -1.29 -10.96 4.47
C TYR A 232 -1.77 -10.14 5.68
N SER A 233 -1.79 -10.72 6.89
CA SER A 233 -2.28 -10.02 8.09
C SER A 233 -3.66 -9.39 7.83
N TYR A 234 -3.90 -8.14 8.26
CA TYR A 234 -5.16 -7.43 8.03
C TYR A 234 -5.48 -7.20 6.55
N ALA A 235 -4.49 -7.23 5.63
CA ALA A 235 -4.76 -7.08 4.21
C ALA A 235 -5.58 -8.24 3.63
N ALA A 236 -5.60 -9.40 4.30
CA ALA A 236 -6.52 -10.49 3.96
C ALA A 236 -8.00 -10.12 4.15
N HIS A 237 -8.27 -9.06 4.91
CA HIS A 237 -9.59 -8.55 5.26
C HIS A 237 -9.83 -7.13 4.70
N ALA A 238 -8.99 -6.69 3.76
CA ALA A 238 -9.09 -5.37 3.17
C ALA A 238 -10.34 -5.27 2.29
N VAL A 239 -11.08 -4.18 2.48
CA VAL A 239 -12.25 -3.82 1.68
C VAL A 239 -12.08 -2.41 1.15
N CYS A 240 -12.79 -2.05 0.07
CA CYS A 240 -12.70 -0.68 -0.43
C CYS A 240 -13.44 0.26 0.54
N PRO A 241 -12.77 1.22 1.21
CA PRO A 241 -13.42 2.11 2.16
C PRO A 241 -14.55 2.93 1.53
N LEU A 242 -14.45 3.23 0.23
CA LEU A 242 -15.46 4.02 -0.49
C LEU A 242 -16.84 3.33 -0.49
N ASP A 243 -16.88 2.00 -0.48
CA ASP A 243 -18.11 1.21 -0.45
C ASP A 243 -18.87 1.30 0.88
N TYR A 244 -18.24 1.81 1.94
CA TYR A 244 -18.83 1.92 3.27
C TYR A 244 -19.33 3.33 3.60
N PHE A 245 -19.10 4.32 2.73
CA PHE A 245 -19.67 5.66 2.91
C PHE A 245 -21.17 5.70 2.63
N GLU A 246 -21.87 6.64 3.27
CA GLU A 246 -23.26 6.96 2.94
C GLU A 246 -23.42 7.33 1.45
N ASP A 247 -24.60 7.06 0.88
CA ASP A 247 -24.81 7.04 -0.57
C ASP A 247 -24.37 8.32 -1.30
N ASN A 248 -24.64 9.49 -0.73
CA ASN A 248 -24.23 10.79 -1.27
C ASN A 248 -22.69 10.97 -1.26
N LEU A 249 -22.03 10.59 -0.17
CA LEU A 249 -20.57 10.70 -0.06
C LEU A 249 -19.89 9.68 -0.96
N LYS A 250 -20.36 8.43 -0.96
CA LYS A 250 -19.92 7.37 -1.88
C LYS A 250 -20.01 7.82 -3.33
N ALA A 251 -21.15 8.39 -3.74
CA ALA A 251 -21.34 8.88 -5.09
C ALA A 251 -20.37 10.02 -5.46
N SER A 252 -20.07 10.94 -4.53
CA SER A 252 -19.06 11.98 -4.76
C SER A 252 -17.64 11.40 -4.85
N LEU A 253 -17.29 10.47 -3.96
CA LEU A 253 -15.99 9.80 -3.95
C LEU A 253 -15.72 9.05 -5.26
N TYR A 254 -16.68 8.27 -5.75
CA TYR A 254 -16.52 7.54 -7.01
C TYR A 254 -16.45 8.45 -8.24
N GLN A 255 -16.90 9.71 -8.19
CA GLN A 255 -16.66 10.66 -9.29
C GLN A 255 -15.18 11.03 -9.44
N LYS A 256 -14.38 10.85 -8.39
CA LYS A 256 -12.93 11.11 -8.38
C LYS A 256 -12.12 9.83 -8.64
N VAL A 257 -12.76 8.69 -8.89
CA VAL A 257 -12.10 7.42 -9.25
C VAL A 257 -12.07 7.27 -10.77
N GLY A 258 -10.86 7.16 -11.33
CA GLY A 258 -10.64 7.00 -12.78
C GLY A 258 -11.06 5.64 -13.34
N ARG A 259 -10.87 4.56 -12.55
CA ARG A 259 -11.27 3.19 -12.90
C ARG A 259 -12.76 3.11 -13.23
N THR A 260 -13.13 2.57 -14.39
CA THR A 260 -14.54 2.37 -14.79
C THR A 260 -15.04 0.93 -14.71
N ALA A 261 -14.15 -0.05 -14.72
CA ALA A 261 -14.49 -1.46 -14.61
C ALA A 261 -14.88 -1.86 -13.18
N GLU A 262 -15.79 -2.83 -13.05
CA GLU A 262 -16.15 -3.39 -11.74
C GLU A 262 -15.09 -4.39 -11.23
N PRO A 263 -14.89 -4.51 -9.90
CA PRO A 263 -15.40 -3.58 -8.89
C PRO A 263 -14.74 -2.20 -9.04
N ARG A 264 -15.51 -1.11 -9.00
CA ARG A 264 -15.00 0.28 -9.08
C ARG A 264 -13.96 0.57 -8.00
N GLY A 265 -14.10 -0.05 -6.83
CA GLY A 265 -13.17 0.04 -5.69
C GLY A 265 -11.84 -0.70 -5.86
N GLY A 266 -11.67 -1.47 -6.95
CA GLY A 266 -10.47 -2.29 -7.18
C GLY A 266 -10.46 -3.58 -6.37
N LYS A 267 -9.37 -4.34 -6.47
CA LYS A 267 -9.11 -5.57 -5.70
C LYS A 267 -7.62 -5.87 -5.62
N ILE A 268 -7.24 -6.79 -4.73
CA ILE A 268 -5.83 -7.15 -4.47
C ILE A 268 -5.53 -8.65 -4.54
N ASP A 269 -6.56 -9.49 -4.53
CA ASP A 269 -6.50 -10.95 -4.42
C ASP A 269 -6.60 -11.65 -5.78
N PHE A 270 -5.56 -11.52 -6.61
CA PHE A 270 -5.55 -12.08 -7.96
C PHE A 270 -5.09 -13.55 -8.04
N ASP A 271 -4.61 -14.12 -6.93
CA ASP A 271 -4.02 -15.46 -6.89
C ASP A 271 -4.99 -16.53 -7.40
N GLN A 272 -4.51 -17.38 -8.30
CA GLN A 272 -5.24 -18.56 -8.78
C GLN A 272 -4.34 -19.81 -8.75
N PRO A 273 -4.73 -20.91 -8.06
CA PRO A 273 -3.90 -22.12 -7.97
C PRO A 273 -3.47 -22.64 -9.34
N GLY A 274 -2.17 -22.90 -9.52
CA GLY A 274 -1.61 -23.43 -10.76
C GLY A 274 -1.60 -22.45 -11.94
N LYS A 275 -1.87 -21.17 -11.69
CA LYS A 275 -1.83 -20.10 -12.70
C LYS A 275 -0.73 -19.09 -12.39
N LEU A 276 -0.26 -18.40 -13.42
CA LEU A 276 0.77 -17.37 -13.29
C LEU A 276 0.26 -16.11 -12.57
N VAL A 277 -1.02 -15.74 -12.75
CA VAL A 277 -1.61 -14.53 -12.17
C VAL A 277 -1.63 -14.54 -10.65
N GLY A 278 -1.15 -13.46 -10.02
CA GLY A 278 -1.12 -13.28 -8.58
C GLY A 278 0.19 -12.73 -8.04
N ASN A 279 0.28 -12.75 -6.72
CA ASN A 279 1.45 -12.39 -5.93
C ASN A 279 2.38 -13.59 -5.79
N TRP A 280 3.69 -13.32 -5.80
CA TRP A 280 4.74 -14.32 -5.72
C TRP A 280 5.84 -13.84 -4.79
N PHE A 281 6.13 -14.65 -3.77
CA PHE A 281 7.20 -14.44 -2.81
C PHE A 281 8.43 -15.21 -3.25
N LEU A 282 9.64 -14.64 -3.15
CA LEU A 282 10.85 -15.43 -3.38
C LEU A 282 10.85 -16.67 -2.48
N GLU A 283 11.26 -17.81 -3.02
CA GLU A 283 11.28 -19.07 -2.27
C GLU A 283 12.25 -18.97 -1.07
N ASN A 284 11.88 -19.58 0.05
CA ASN A 284 12.64 -19.63 1.32
C ASN A 284 12.81 -18.28 2.05
N ILE A 285 11.79 -17.41 2.01
CA ILE A 285 11.76 -16.21 2.85
C ILE A 285 11.08 -16.48 4.19
N THR A 286 11.55 -15.80 5.25
CA THR A 286 11.03 -15.93 6.62
C THR A 286 10.02 -14.83 6.97
N ASP A 287 10.12 -13.68 6.32
CA ASP A 287 9.23 -12.53 6.51
C ASP A 287 8.56 -12.20 5.18
N PRO A 288 7.31 -12.66 4.97
CA PRO A 288 6.60 -12.45 3.73
C PRO A 288 6.24 -10.98 3.51
N LEU A 289 6.02 -10.17 4.55
CA LEU A 289 5.52 -8.80 4.37
C LEU A 289 6.60 -7.72 4.50
N GLY A 290 7.67 -7.94 5.27
CA GLY A 290 8.81 -7.02 5.34
C GLY A 290 9.84 -7.22 4.22
N GLY A 291 9.76 -8.32 3.47
CA GLY A 291 10.68 -8.67 2.39
C GLY A 291 10.36 -8.05 1.02
N TRP A 292 10.04 -6.76 0.92
CA TRP A 292 9.58 -6.10 -0.32
C TRP A 292 10.45 -6.36 -1.56
N GLY A 293 11.77 -6.34 -1.40
CA GLY A 293 12.71 -6.66 -2.48
C GLY A 293 12.57 -8.08 -3.05
N LYS A 294 11.88 -8.96 -2.32
CA LYS A 294 11.68 -10.38 -2.60
C LYS A 294 10.29 -10.68 -3.16
N HIS A 295 9.54 -9.66 -3.55
CA HIS A 295 8.21 -9.80 -4.15
C HIS A 295 8.27 -9.70 -5.68
N LEU A 296 7.30 -10.37 -6.32
CA LEU A 296 7.03 -10.32 -7.75
C LEU A 296 5.52 -10.48 -7.97
N ALA A 297 4.91 -9.68 -8.82
CA ALA A 297 3.49 -9.79 -9.13
C ALA A 297 3.25 -9.89 -10.64
N PHE A 298 2.33 -10.77 -11.04
CA PHE A 298 1.73 -10.79 -12.38
C PHE A 298 0.24 -10.51 -12.20
N VAL A 299 -0.17 -9.27 -12.40
CA VAL A 299 -1.51 -8.77 -12.08
C VAL A 299 -2.01 -7.86 -13.19
N TYR A 300 -3.05 -7.08 -12.93
CA TYR A 300 -3.62 -6.15 -13.89
C TYR A 300 -3.48 -4.72 -13.38
N ASP A 301 -3.60 -3.78 -14.31
CA ASP A 301 -3.61 -2.36 -14.00
C ASP A 301 -4.84 -1.99 -13.16
N ARG A 302 -4.60 -1.08 -12.21
CA ARG A 302 -5.62 -0.58 -11.28
C ARG A 302 -6.77 0.11 -12.00
N ASP A 303 -6.50 0.93 -13.02
CA ASP A 303 -7.54 1.74 -13.67
C ASP A 303 -8.14 1.03 -14.87
N ASP A 304 -7.30 0.35 -15.67
CA ASP A 304 -7.71 -0.47 -16.81
C ASP A 304 -7.33 -1.94 -16.59
N PRO A 305 -8.21 -2.77 -16.00
CA PRO A 305 -7.89 -4.16 -15.67
C PRO A 305 -7.69 -5.06 -16.91
N SER A 306 -7.87 -4.54 -18.13
CA SER A 306 -7.50 -5.28 -19.34
C SER A 306 -5.98 -5.33 -19.56
N GLN A 307 -5.22 -4.45 -18.92
CA GLN A 307 -3.79 -4.31 -19.12
C GLN A 307 -3.01 -5.13 -18.08
N ILE A 308 -2.13 -6.01 -18.56
CA ILE A 308 -1.26 -6.82 -17.71
C ILE A 308 -0.15 -5.93 -17.13
N ARG A 309 0.15 -6.16 -15.85
CA ARG A 309 1.26 -5.54 -15.12
C ARG A 309 2.15 -6.61 -14.51
N VAL A 310 3.46 -6.42 -14.67
CA VAL A 310 4.49 -7.19 -13.97
C VAL A 310 5.21 -6.25 -13.01
N SER A 311 5.06 -6.49 -11.72
CA SER A 311 5.64 -5.65 -10.66
C SER A 311 6.82 -6.37 -10.03
N VAL A 312 7.99 -5.73 -10.01
CA VAL A 312 9.25 -6.36 -9.61
C VAL A 312 9.83 -5.63 -8.40
N GLY A 313 10.00 -6.36 -7.28
CA GLY A 313 10.47 -5.80 -6.01
C GLY A 313 11.98 -5.61 -5.90
N GLY A 314 12.80 -6.46 -6.54
CA GLY A 314 14.26 -6.24 -6.63
C GLY A 314 15.22 -7.43 -6.69
N THR A 315 14.75 -8.68 -6.64
CA THR A 315 15.64 -9.86 -6.70
C THR A 315 16.03 -10.32 -8.11
N LEU A 316 15.42 -9.74 -9.14
CA LEU A 316 15.72 -9.99 -10.54
C LEU A 316 16.76 -8.99 -11.06
N PRO A 317 17.58 -9.33 -12.08
CA PRO A 317 18.61 -8.44 -12.61
C PRO A 317 18.03 -7.43 -13.62
N ILE A 318 16.96 -6.75 -13.21
CA ILE A 318 16.27 -5.65 -13.91
C ILE A 318 15.86 -4.61 -12.87
N SER A 319 15.56 -3.39 -13.30
CA SER A 319 15.15 -2.32 -12.38
C SER A 319 13.92 -2.70 -11.55
N VAL A 320 13.87 -2.19 -10.31
CA VAL A 320 12.65 -2.24 -9.49
C VAL A 320 11.60 -1.36 -10.15
N GLY A 321 10.42 -1.91 -10.41
CA GLY A 321 9.41 -1.15 -11.13
C GLY A 321 8.19 -1.93 -11.56
N VAL A 322 7.26 -1.19 -12.15
CA VAL A 322 6.03 -1.73 -12.75
C VAL A 322 6.16 -1.68 -14.27
N TYR A 323 6.04 -2.86 -14.86
CA TYR A 323 6.17 -3.07 -16.29
C TYR A 323 4.83 -3.43 -16.93
N GLN A 324 4.60 -2.91 -18.13
CA GLN A 324 3.57 -3.41 -19.04
C GLN A 324 4.12 -4.54 -19.90
N VAL A 325 3.25 -5.45 -20.33
CA VAL A 325 3.59 -6.54 -21.25
C VAL A 325 3.37 -6.08 -22.69
N ASP A 326 4.42 -6.12 -23.51
CA ASP A 326 4.33 -5.84 -24.94
C ASP A 326 3.39 -6.86 -25.62
N GLY A 327 2.42 -6.35 -26.38
CA GLY A 327 1.34 -7.14 -26.96
C GLY A 327 0.25 -7.61 -25.97
N ASN A 328 0.37 -7.30 -24.67
CA ASN A 328 -0.60 -7.60 -23.62
C ASN A 328 -1.06 -9.09 -23.61
N SER A 329 -0.13 -10.01 -23.84
CA SER A 329 -0.44 -11.44 -24.03
C SER A 329 0.80 -12.34 -23.82
N PRO A 330 0.62 -13.63 -23.45
CA PRO A 330 -0.62 -14.25 -22.99
C PRO A 330 -1.16 -13.64 -21.68
N ASP A 331 -2.42 -13.89 -21.35
CA ASP A 331 -2.99 -13.50 -20.06
C ASP A 331 -2.40 -14.39 -18.95
N PRO A 332 -1.81 -13.84 -17.87
CA PRO A 332 -1.27 -14.64 -16.77
C PRO A 332 -2.31 -15.53 -16.08
N ALA A 333 -3.62 -15.23 -16.16
CA ALA A 333 -4.67 -16.11 -15.63
C ALA A 333 -4.87 -17.38 -16.48
N GLU A 334 -4.51 -17.33 -17.76
CA GLU A 334 -4.61 -18.47 -18.67
C GLU A 334 -3.33 -19.32 -18.70
N VAL A 335 -2.21 -18.78 -18.21
CA VAL A 335 -0.91 -19.48 -18.14
C VAL A 335 -0.87 -20.46 -16.97
N SER A 336 -0.53 -21.72 -17.27
CA SER A 336 -0.33 -22.83 -16.33
C SER A 336 0.94 -23.63 -16.65
N ALA A 337 1.21 -24.71 -15.91
CA ALA A 337 2.36 -25.58 -16.15
C ALA A 337 2.37 -26.22 -17.56
N GLU A 338 1.20 -26.44 -18.17
CA GLU A 338 1.07 -27.02 -19.52
C GLU A 338 1.64 -26.10 -20.60
N ASN A 339 1.70 -24.80 -20.35
CA ASN A 339 2.21 -23.82 -21.31
C ASN A 339 3.75 -23.82 -21.39
N GLY A 340 4.44 -24.45 -20.44
CA GLY A 340 5.90 -24.45 -20.37
C GLY A 340 6.48 -23.07 -20.06
N ILE A 341 7.49 -22.63 -20.83
CA ILE A 341 8.16 -21.34 -20.62
C ILE A 341 7.37 -20.26 -21.35
N ILE A 342 6.86 -19.28 -20.60
CA ILE A 342 6.33 -18.03 -21.13
C ILE A 342 7.43 -16.99 -21.17
N VAL A 343 7.51 -16.26 -22.28
CA VAL A 343 8.44 -15.14 -22.46
C VAL A 343 7.61 -13.87 -22.62
N TYR A 344 7.68 -12.97 -21.64
CA TYR A 344 7.13 -11.62 -21.78
C TYR A 344 8.24 -10.64 -22.10
N ARG A 345 7.96 -9.76 -23.06
CA ARG A 345 8.71 -8.52 -23.27
C ARG A 345 8.04 -7.42 -22.46
N LEU A 346 8.84 -6.70 -21.70
CA LEU A 346 8.39 -5.76 -20.69
C LEU A 346 8.84 -4.34 -21.04
N GLY A 347 7.90 -3.41 -21.18
CA GLY A 347 8.20 -1.98 -21.21
C GLY A 347 7.86 -1.35 -19.86
N GLY A 348 8.63 -0.36 -19.41
CA GLY A 348 8.25 0.42 -18.24
C GLY A 348 6.97 1.23 -18.48
N THR A 349 6.17 1.41 -17.42
CA THR A 349 4.97 2.27 -17.44
C THR A 349 5.34 3.74 -17.21
N THR A 350 4.38 4.66 -17.08
CA THR A 350 4.60 6.12 -17.00
C THR A 350 5.71 6.56 -16.05
N ASN A 351 5.84 5.91 -14.89
CA ASN A 351 6.88 6.26 -13.91
C ASN A 351 8.21 5.55 -14.18
N TRP A 352 8.28 4.60 -15.11
CA TRP A 352 9.45 3.80 -15.45
C TRP A 352 9.75 3.84 -16.96
N GLU A 353 9.33 4.89 -17.65
CA GLU A 353 9.45 5.00 -19.11
C GLU A 353 10.90 4.80 -19.58
N GLY A 354 11.05 4.08 -20.70
CA GLY A 354 12.36 3.79 -21.31
C GLY A 354 13.03 2.52 -20.80
N GLU A 355 12.59 1.97 -19.66
CA GLU A 355 13.04 0.66 -19.20
C GLU A 355 12.49 -0.44 -20.11
N THR A 356 13.36 -1.36 -20.52
CA THR A 356 12.95 -2.56 -21.28
C THR A 356 13.58 -3.79 -20.68
N ALA A 357 12.81 -4.87 -20.61
CA ALA A 357 13.25 -6.14 -20.06
C ALA A 357 12.58 -7.32 -20.78
N THR A 358 13.15 -8.51 -20.60
CA THR A 358 12.53 -9.78 -20.97
C THR A 358 12.45 -10.65 -19.72
N ILE A 359 11.27 -11.15 -19.39
CA ILE A 359 11.06 -12.08 -18.27
C ILE A 359 10.60 -13.43 -18.79
N LEU A 360 11.22 -14.48 -18.29
CA LEU A 360 10.84 -15.87 -18.48
C LEU A 360 10.11 -16.31 -17.23
N ALA A 361 8.91 -16.84 -17.40
CA ALA A 361 8.09 -17.37 -16.33
C ALA A 361 7.65 -18.78 -16.69
N GLN A 362 7.83 -19.73 -15.77
CA GLN A 362 7.34 -21.09 -15.91
C GLN A 362 6.66 -21.50 -14.62
N VAL A 363 5.34 -21.72 -14.69
CA VAL A 363 4.59 -22.34 -13.59
C VAL A 363 5.09 -23.79 -13.47
N VAL A 364 5.60 -24.15 -12.31
CA VAL A 364 6.19 -25.48 -12.05
C VAL A 364 5.13 -26.42 -11.47
N ASP A 365 4.32 -25.92 -10.55
CA ASP A 365 3.20 -26.61 -9.93
C ASP A 365 2.16 -25.57 -9.43
N ASN A 366 1.25 -25.98 -8.55
CA ASN A 366 0.13 -25.15 -8.08
C ASN A 366 0.57 -23.85 -7.39
N GLU A 367 1.74 -23.83 -6.75
CA GLU A 367 2.18 -22.73 -5.90
C GLU A 367 3.65 -22.37 -6.11
N ARG A 368 4.30 -22.93 -7.14
CA ARG A 368 5.72 -22.69 -7.42
C ARG A 368 5.95 -22.18 -8.83
N LEU A 369 6.75 -21.13 -8.92
CA LEU A 369 7.09 -20.43 -10.16
C LEU A 369 8.61 -20.37 -10.34
N LYS A 370 9.09 -20.66 -11.54
CA LYS A 370 10.48 -20.42 -11.93
C LYS A 370 10.56 -19.17 -12.80
N VAL A 371 11.44 -18.24 -12.44
CA VAL A 371 11.56 -16.93 -13.08
C VAL A 371 13.01 -16.55 -13.35
N GLU A 372 13.26 -15.92 -14.49
CA GLU A 372 14.50 -15.22 -14.77
C GLU A 372 14.19 -14.01 -15.65
N ALA A 373 14.86 -12.89 -15.39
CA ALA A 373 14.72 -11.69 -16.19
C ALA A 373 16.06 -11.26 -16.77
N PHE A 374 16.00 -10.48 -17.83
CA PHE A 374 17.14 -9.93 -18.54
C PHE A 374 16.83 -8.50 -18.96
N GLU A 375 17.82 -7.62 -18.93
CA GLU A 375 17.71 -6.28 -19.51
C GLU A 375 17.49 -6.36 -21.02
N GLY A 376 16.62 -5.47 -21.54
CA GLY A 376 16.29 -5.36 -22.96
C GLY A 376 15.39 -6.46 -23.51
N TYR A 377 15.07 -6.35 -24.80
CA TYR A 377 14.27 -7.33 -25.53
C TYR A 377 15.15 -8.40 -26.17
N LEU A 378 15.20 -9.57 -25.54
CA LEU A 378 15.97 -10.69 -26.03
C LEU A 378 15.23 -11.50 -27.09
N SER A 379 16.02 -12.15 -27.94
CA SER A 379 15.53 -13.12 -28.92
C SER A 379 15.83 -14.52 -28.43
N ASN A 380 14.80 -15.36 -28.27
CA ASN A 380 14.88 -16.76 -27.86
C ASN A 380 15.66 -17.00 -26.55
N PRO A 381 15.35 -16.29 -25.45
CA PRO A 381 16.02 -16.53 -24.18
C PRO A 381 15.63 -17.89 -23.60
N THR A 382 16.51 -18.47 -22.78
CA THR A 382 16.27 -19.70 -22.03
C THR A 382 16.74 -19.51 -20.59
N PHE A 383 16.16 -20.25 -19.65
CA PHE A 383 16.65 -20.25 -18.27
C PHE A 383 18.13 -20.63 -18.20
N THR A 384 18.86 -19.94 -17.34
CA THR A 384 20.23 -20.22 -16.95
C THR A 384 20.28 -20.76 -15.51
N SER A 385 21.48 -20.89 -14.95
CA SER A 385 21.67 -21.19 -13.53
C SER A 385 21.23 -20.04 -12.60
N ASN A 386 20.93 -18.86 -13.14
CA ASN A 386 20.54 -17.68 -12.34
C ASN A 386 19.04 -17.61 -12.07
N ALA A 387 18.24 -18.47 -12.71
CA ALA A 387 16.80 -18.55 -12.49
C ALA A 387 16.47 -18.69 -10.99
N LYS A 388 15.47 -17.93 -10.56
CA LYS A 388 14.96 -17.91 -9.19
C LYS A 388 13.67 -18.73 -9.13
N TYR A 389 13.37 -19.22 -7.95
CA TYR A 389 12.06 -19.80 -7.64
C TYR A 389 11.31 -18.86 -6.72
N TYR A 390 10.01 -18.75 -6.98
CA TYR A 390 9.05 -18.04 -6.17
C TYR A 390 7.94 -19.01 -5.76
N THR A 391 7.34 -18.73 -4.62
CA THR A 391 6.21 -19.48 -4.06
C THR A 391 5.06 -18.55 -3.72
N ARG A 392 3.90 -19.12 -3.42
CA ARG A 392 2.78 -18.38 -2.81
C ARG A 392 2.71 -18.62 -1.33
#